data_AF-A0A7W1XWT0-F1
#
_entry.id   AF-A0A7W1XWT0-F1
#
_cell.length_a   1.000
_cell.length_b   1.000
_cell.length_c   1.000
_cell.angle_alpha   90.00
_cell.angle_beta   90.00
_cell.angle_gamma   90.00
#
_symmetry.space_group_name_H-M   'P 1'
#
loop_
_entity.id
_entity.type
_entity.pdbx_description
1 polymer ?
#
loop_
_entity_poly.entity_id
_entity_poly.type
_entity_poly.pdbx_seq_one_letter_code
_entity_poly.pdbx_strand_id
1 'polypeptide(L)'
;MSPTDKQESLSLRSNLSMPIFHLVCLLVVSLISFSGCSGTQGAKITVDQSASATPLSWSRVLLEDELVGYVGFRKIDVKVGGTQTENEINYVYNTVFEILGSFDASGNTKVFRRDQPVMVGTFTPEDSFKQITGLTGRIEIVEGLQ
;
A
#
# COMPACT_ATOMS: atom_id res chain seq x y z
N MET A 1 -59.14 -22.31 -4.59
CA MET A 1 -59.94 -21.07 -4.74
C MET A 1 -59.10 -19.91 -4.24
N SER A 2 -58.53 -19.15 -5.19
CA SER A 2 -58.14 -17.74 -5.02
C SER A 2 -59.44 -16.88 -5.11
N PRO A 3 -59.49 -15.54 -5.03
CA PRO A 3 -58.42 -14.51 -4.96
C PRO A 3 -58.80 -13.28 -4.11
N THR A 4 -58.10 -12.15 -4.32
CA THR A 4 -58.46 -10.71 -4.11
C THR A 4 -57.34 -10.04 -3.29
N ASP A 5 -56.26 -9.60 -3.94
CA ASP A 5 -56.07 -8.25 -4.56
C ASP A 5 -55.50 -7.27 -3.51
N LYS A 6 -54.50 -6.42 -3.74
CA LYS A 6 -53.89 -5.86 -4.95
C LYS A 6 -52.53 -5.28 -4.57
N GLN A 7 -51.63 -5.23 -5.56
CA GLN A 7 -50.42 -4.39 -5.56
C GLN A 7 -50.74 -2.92 -5.34
N GLU A 8 -49.87 -2.20 -4.63
CA GLU A 8 -49.43 -0.87 -5.06
C GLU A 8 -47.96 -0.66 -4.65
N SER A 9 -47.12 -0.49 -5.66
CA SER A 9 -45.77 0.05 -5.56
C SER A 9 -45.84 1.56 -5.29
N LEU A 10 -44.92 2.11 -4.49
CA LEU A 10 -44.05 3.22 -4.91
C LEU A 10 -43.04 3.60 -3.82
N SER A 11 -41.81 3.75 -4.31
CA SER A 11 -40.58 4.14 -3.65
C SER A 11 -40.65 5.43 -2.84
N LEU A 12 -39.95 5.48 -1.70
CA LEU A 12 -39.18 6.66 -1.35
C LEU A 12 -37.91 6.30 -0.56
N ARG A 13 -36.80 6.78 -1.10
CA ARG A 13 -35.43 6.69 -0.59
C ARG A 13 -35.33 7.37 0.78
N SER A 14 -34.61 6.73 1.71
CA SER A 14 -33.43 7.32 2.38
C SER A 14 -32.93 6.38 3.47
N ASN A 15 -31.76 5.76 3.25
CA ASN A 15 -30.98 5.23 4.36
C ASN A 15 -30.42 6.43 5.15
N LEU A 16 -31.14 6.88 6.18
CA LEU A 16 -30.58 7.73 7.23
C LEU A 16 -29.71 6.82 8.11
N SER A 17 -28.39 6.97 8.02
CA SER A 17 -27.61 7.90 8.85
C SER A 17 -27.51 7.37 10.28
N MET A 18 -26.36 6.76 10.57
CA MET A 18 -25.91 6.36 11.90
C MET A 18 -26.03 7.54 12.89
N PRO A 19 -26.77 7.42 14.01
CA PRO A 19 -26.68 8.40 15.09
C PRO A 19 -26.38 7.71 16.42
N ILE A 20 -25.53 6.68 16.43
CA ILE A 20 -25.06 6.07 17.69
C ILE A 20 -23.61 6.48 17.98
N PHE A 21 -22.79 6.75 16.97
CA PHE A 21 -21.41 7.21 17.16
C PHE A 21 -21.28 8.67 17.61
N HIS A 22 -22.24 9.54 17.24
CA HIS A 22 -22.20 10.96 17.61
C HIS A 22 -22.61 11.22 19.07
N LEU A 23 -23.41 10.32 19.68
CA LEU A 23 -23.85 10.47 21.07
C LEU A 23 -22.72 10.16 22.07
N VAL A 24 -21.79 9.28 21.69
CA VAL A 24 -20.64 8.90 22.53
C VAL A 24 -19.56 9.99 22.54
N CYS A 25 -19.35 10.69 21.41
CA CYS A 25 -18.40 11.81 21.35
C CYS A 25 -18.84 13.03 22.17
N LEU A 26 -20.14 13.31 22.28
CA LEU A 26 -20.65 14.48 23.00
C LEU A 26 -20.58 14.33 24.54
N LEU A 27 -20.67 13.10 25.05
CA LEU A 27 -20.69 12.83 26.49
C LEU A 27 -19.27 12.88 27.10
N VAL A 28 -18.23 12.58 26.31
CA VAL A 28 -16.82 12.70 26.74
C VAL A 28 -16.34 14.15 26.73
N VAL A 29 -16.91 15.01 25.87
CA VAL A 29 -16.51 16.43 25.77
C VAL A 29 -17.11 17.30 26.89
N SER A 30 -18.21 16.87 27.52
CA SER A 30 -18.88 17.66 28.58
C SER A 30 -18.28 17.52 29.98
N LEU A 31 -17.27 16.65 30.19
CA LEU A 31 -16.70 16.36 31.52
C LEU A 31 -15.37 17.07 31.82
N ILE A 32 -14.91 17.97 30.96
CA ILE A 32 -13.60 18.66 31.11
C ILE A 32 -13.75 20.15 31.47
N SER A 33 -14.93 20.57 31.92
CA SER A 33 -15.22 21.99 32.18
C SER A 33 -15.26 22.35 33.66
N PHE A 34 -14.29 21.93 34.49
CA PHE A 34 -14.07 22.61 35.77
C PHE A 34 -12.59 22.60 36.20
N SER A 35 -12.12 23.81 36.51
CA SER A 35 -10.97 24.17 37.37
C SER A 35 -9.54 23.85 36.89
N GLY A 36 -8.80 24.91 36.54
CA GLY A 36 -7.34 24.93 36.61
C GLY A 36 -6.67 25.80 35.55
N CYS A 37 -6.44 27.07 35.87
CA CYS A 37 -5.46 27.89 35.15
C CYS A 37 -4.06 27.30 35.40
N SER A 38 -3.55 26.57 34.41
CA SER A 38 -2.13 26.23 34.30
C SER A 38 -1.83 26.18 32.82
N GLY A 39 -1.11 27.19 32.34
CA GLY A 39 -0.66 27.28 30.95
C GLY A 39 0.27 26.11 30.63
N THR A 40 -0.31 25.01 30.18
CA THR A 40 0.46 23.97 29.50
C THR A 40 0.55 24.41 28.06
N GLN A 41 1.66 25.06 27.69
CA GLN A 41 2.00 25.21 26.28
C GLN A 41 2.08 23.79 25.73
N GLY A 42 1.03 23.35 25.02
CA GLY A 42 1.06 22.12 24.25
C GLY A 42 2.18 22.28 23.24
N ALA A 43 3.35 21.75 23.56
CA ALA A 43 4.44 21.67 22.62
C ALA A 43 3.92 20.82 21.45
N LYS A 44 3.55 21.50 20.36
CA LYS A 44 3.30 20.85 19.09
C LYS A 44 4.66 20.30 18.65
N ILE A 45 4.93 19.04 18.97
CA ILE A 45 6.11 18.34 18.47
C ILE A 45 5.88 18.17 16.96
N THR A 46 6.39 19.12 16.18
CA THR A 46 6.49 18.97 14.73
C THR A 46 7.65 18.01 14.49
N VAL A 47 7.34 16.76 14.15
CA VAL A 47 8.36 15.82 13.70
C VAL A 47 8.63 16.14 12.24
N ASP A 48 9.81 16.69 11.95
CA ASP A 48 10.24 16.89 10.57
C ASP A 48 10.34 15.53 9.88
N GLN A 49 9.53 15.35 8.83
CA GLN A 49 9.54 14.18 7.96
C GLN A 49 9.81 14.61 6.52
N SER A 50 10.77 13.97 5.88
CA SER A 50 11.02 14.12 4.45
C SER A 50 11.31 12.76 3.82
N ALA A 51 10.87 12.57 2.57
CA ALA A 51 11.20 11.41 1.77
C ALA A 51 11.78 11.86 0.43
N SER A 52 12.91 11.25 0.04
CA SER A 52 13.49 11.39 -1.29
C SER A 52 13.74 10.01 -1.86
N ALA A 53 13.77 9.91 -3.19
CA ALA A 53 14.05 8.63 -3.81
C ALA A 53 14.74 8.81 -5.15
N THR A 54 15.69 7.92 -5.46
CA THR A 54 16.48 7.98 -6.68
C THR A 54 15.60 7.85 -7.93
N PRO A 55 16.09 8.26 -9.11
CA PRO A 55 15.53 7.81 -10.37
C PRO A 55 15.44 6.28 -10.39
N LEU A 56 14.39 5.77 -11.03
CA LEU A 56 14.16 4.34 -11.18
C LEU A 56 15.00 3.83 -12.35
N SER A 57 15.91 2.89 -12.10
CA SER A 57 16.66 2.17 -13.14
C SER A 57 15.98 0.84 -13.45
N TRP A 58 16.19 0.29 -14.65
CA TRP A 58 15.51 -0.93 -15.09
C TRP A 58 16.47 -1.96 -15.68
N SER A 59 16.24 -3.22 -15.33
CA SER A 59 16.87 -4.39 -15.92
C SER A 59 15.83 -5.24 -16.62
N ARG A 60 16.19 -5.79 -17.78
CA ARG A 60 15.34 -6.75 -18.51
C ARG A 60 15.43 -8.10 -17.82
N VAL A 61 14.33 -8.84 -17.84
CA VAL A 61 14.30 -10.21 -17.34
C VAL A 61 13.97 -11.15 -18.48
N LEU A 62 14.89 -12.10 -18.73
CA LEU A 62 14.74 -13.14 -19.73
C LEU A 62 14.42 -14.47 -19.05
N LEU A 63 13.50 -15.23 -19.64
CA LEU A 63 13.22 -16.62 -19.30
C LEU A 63 13.56 -17.43 -20.55
N GLU A 64 14.57 -18.30 -20.45
CA GLU A 64 14.99 -19.14 -21.60
C GLU A 64 15.20 -18.29 -22.88
N ASP A 65 15.92 -17.16 -22.74
CA ASP A 65 16.21 -16.18 -23.79
C ASP A 65 15.01 -15.33 -24.30
N GLU A 66 13.81 -15.51 -23.75
CA GLU A 66 12.63 -14.70 -24.07
C GLU A 66 12.39 -13.58 -23.03
N LEU A 67 12.12 -12.35 -23.50
CA LEU A 67 11.77 -11.23 -22.61
C LEU A 67 10.42 -11.46 -21.92
N VAL A 68 10.44 -11.60 -20.59
CA VAL A 68 9.22 -11.84 -19.78
C VAL A 68 8.84 -10.67 -18.87
N GLY A 69 9.72 -9.69 -18.70
CA GLY A 69 9.42 -8.52 -17.90
C GLY A 69 10.64 -7.70 -17.55
N TYR A 70 10.50 -6.90 -16.50
CA TYR A 70 11.53 -6.00 -16.03
C TYR A 70 11.60 -5.99 -14.50
N VAL A 71 12.79 -5.73 -13.96
CA VAL A 71 13.00 -5.38 -12.55
C VAL A 71 13.48 -3.95 -12.49
N GLY A 72 12.72 -3.09 -11.82
CA GLY A 72 13.10 -1.70 -11.57
C GLY A 72 13.66 -1.51 -10.17
N PHE A 73 14.78 -0.81 -10.03
CA PHE A 73 15.45 -0.57 -8.74
C PHE A 73 15.34 0.89 -8.31
N ARG A 74 15.00 1.10 -7.03
CA ARG A 74 14.95 2.44 -6.43
C ARG A 74 15.44 2.43 -4.98
N LYS A 75 16.26 3.43 -4.64
CA LYS A 75 16.59 3.76 -3.24
C LYS A 75 15.63 4.83 -2.74
N ILE A 76 15.12 4.66 -1.52
CA ILE A 76 14.20 5.58 -0.85
C ILE A 76 14.81 5.96 0.50
N ASP A 77 15.18 7.23 0.62
CA ASP A 77 15.63 7.83 1.87
C ASP A 77 14.44 8.44 2.60
N VAL A 78 14.21 7.99 3.82
CA VAL A 78 13.18 8.55 4.71
C VAL A 78 13.86 9.14 5.93
N LYS A 79 13.62 10.41 6.19
CA LYS A 79 14.10 11.11 7.39
C LYS A 79 12.92 11.43 8.29
N VAL A 80 12.96 11.01 9.56
CA VAL A 80 11.93 11.28 10.58
C VAL A 80 12.63 11.61 11.89
N GLY A 81 12.40 12.81 12.43
CA GLY A 81 12.82 13.14 13.79
C GLY A 81 14.32 12.95 14.08
N GLY A 82 15.19 13.20 13.09
CA GLY A 82 16.64 13.02 13.18
C GLY A 82 17.16 11.65 12.73
N THR A 83 16.30 10.65 12.57
CA THR A 83 16.66 9.33 12.03
C THR A 83 16.55 9.36 10.50
N GLN A 84 17.57 8.83 9.81
CA GLN A 84 17.52 8.54 8.37
C GLN A 84 17.47 7.03 8.16
N THR A 85 16.59 6.57 7.28
CA THR A 85 16.47 5.18 6.85
C THR A 85 16.55 5.12 5.33
N GLU A 86 17.52 4.37 4.83
CA GLU A 86 17.64 4.04 3.40
C GLU A 86 16.92 2.71 3.16
N ASN A 87 16.01 2.69 2.18
CA ASN A 87 15.29 1.50 1.76
C ASN A 87 15.58 1.23 0.29
N GLU A 88 15.98 0.00 -0.02
CA GLU A 88 16.14 -0.47 -1.39
C GLU A 88 14.94 -1.32 -1.79
N ILE A 89 14.25 -0.91 -2.85
CA ILE A 89 13.08 -1.63 -3.36
C ILE A 89 13.30 -1.98 -4.82
N ASN A 90 13.14 -3.27 -5.11
CA ASN A 90 13.03 -3.80 -6.46
C ASN A 90 11.55 -3.99 -6.78
N TYR A 91 11.07 -3.37 -7.85
CA TYR A 91 9.73 -3.54 -8.39
C TYR A 91 9.78 -4.49 -9.58
N VAL A 92 8.83 -5.41 -9.64
CA VAL A 92 8.70 -6.35 -10.75
C VAL A 92 7.58 -5.89 -11.67
N TYR A 93 7.88 -5.85 -12.97
CA TYR A 93 6.96 -5.38 -14.00
C TYR A 93 6.78 -6.45 -15.08
N ASN A 94 5.59 -6.51 -15.66
CA ASN A 94 5.38 -7.26 -16.91
C ASN A 94 5.95 -6.50 -18.12
N THR A 95 5.80 -7.08 -19.32
CA THR A 95 6.30 -6.52 -20.58
C THR A 95 5.64 -5.20 -21.00
N VAL A 96 4.49 -4.86 -20.41
CA VAL A 96 3.77 -3.60 -20.64
C VAL A 96 3.95 -2.59 -19.51
N PHE A 97 4.96 -2.80 -18.64
CA PHE A 97 5.31 -1.90 -17.53
C PHE A 97 4.24 -1.76 -16.43
N GLU A 98 3.36 -2.75 -16.27
CA GLU A 98 2.48 -2.83 -15.10
C GLU A 98 3.23 -3.44 -13.92
N ILE A 99 3.13 -2.80 -12.76
CA ILE A 99 3.75 -3.29 -11.52
C ILE A 99 2.98 -4.52 -11.02
N LEU A 100 3.68 -5.65 -10.91
CA LEU A 100 3.14 -6.91 -10.41
C LEU A 100 3.46 -7.14 -8.93
N GLY A 101 4.53 -6.54 -8.42
CA GLY A 101 4.98 -6.76 -7.06
C GLY A 101 6.30 -6.07 -6.75
N SER A 102 6.84 -6.37 -5.57
CA SER A 102 8.12 -5.82 -5.11
C SER A 102 8.85 -6.77 -4.18
N PHE A 103 10.16 -6.63 -4.08
CA PHE A 103 10.98 -7.23 -3.02
C PHE A 103 12.09 -6.27 -2.58
N ASP A 104 12.53 -6.39 -1.33
CA ASP A 104 13.63 -5.58 -0.78
C ASP A 104 14.94 -6.38 -0.67
N ALA A 105 16.00 -5.73 -0.20
CA ALA A 105 17.31 -6.36 -0.01
C ALA A 105 17.31 -7.52 1.01
N SER A 106 16.31 -7.57 1.89
CA SER A 106 16.12 -8.69 2.83
C SER A 106 15.32 -9.84 2.20
N GLY A 107 14.86 -9.68 0.96
CA GLY A 107 14.06 -10.67 0.24
C GLY A 107 12.57 -10.61 0.55
N ASN A 108 12.07 -9.59 1.26
CA ASN A 108 10.64 -9.52 1.61
C ASN A 108 9.79 -9.26 0.37
N THR A 109 9.17 -10.32 -0.15
CA THR A 109 8.46 -10.30 -1.42
C THR A 109 6.97 -10.02 -1.21
N LYS A 110 6.43 -9.12 -2.03
CA LYS A 110 5.03 -8.74 -2.06
C LYS A 110 4.48 -8.86 -3.47
N VAL A 111 3.29 -9.43 -3.60
CA VAL A 111 2.51 -9.46 -4.85
C VAL A 111 1.42 -8.40 -4.78
N PHE A 112 1.29 -7.58 -5.81
CA PHE A 112 0.29 -6.52 -5.85
C PHE A 112 -0.97 -7.07 -6.52
N ARG A 113 -2.05 -7.22 -5.75
CA ARG A 113 -3.34 -7.74 -6.24
C ARG A 113 -4.39 -6.65 -6.11
N ARG A 114 -4.99 -6.26 -7.24
CA ARG A 114 -6.05 -5.23 -7.39
C ARG A 114 -5.67 -3.89 -6.73
N ASP A 115 -5.68 -3.83 -5.41
CA ASP A 115 -5.53 -2.58 -4.65
C ASP A 115 -4.55 -2.69 -3.46
N GLN A 116 -4.01 -3.87 -3.16
CA GLN A 116 -3.16 -4.06 -1.97
C GLN A 116 -1.93 -4.93 -2.22
N PRO A 117 -0.77 -4.55 -1.67
CA PRO A 117 0.41 -5.40 -1.64
C PRO A 117 0.25 -6.49 -0.57
N VAL A 118 0.39 -7.76 -0.98
CA VAL A 118 0.31 -8.93 -0.09
C VAL A 118 1.69 -9.54 0.06
N MET A 119 2.21 -9.63 1.28
CA MET A 119 3.47 -10.32 1.56
C MET A 119 3.31 -11.82 1.33
N VAL A 120 4.20 -12.39 0.52
CA VAL A 120 4.17 -13.83 0.17
C VAL A 120 5.31 -14.61 0.81
N GLY A 121 6.31 -13.92 1.36
CA GLY A 121 7.41 -14.55 2.09
C GLY A 121 8.73 -13.80 1.90
N THR A 122 9.80 -14.50 2.25
CA THR A 122 11.17 -14.00 2.10
C THR A 122 11.94 -14.92 1.16
N PHE A 123 12.45 -14.38 0.06
CA PHE A 123 13.03 -15.17 -1.03
C PHE A 123 14.32 -14.53 -1.57
N THR A 124 15.08 -15.30 -2.34
CA THR A 124 16.16 -14.73 -3.16
C THR A 124 15.60 -13.75 -4.19
N PRO A 125 16.39 -12.85 -4.80
CA PRO A 125 15.89 -11.96 -5.86
C PRO A 125 15.27 -12.71 -7.05
N GLU A 126 15.90 -13.81 -7.47
CA GLU A 126 15.39 -14.65 -8.56
C GLU A 126 14.06 -15.31 -8.17
N ASP A 127 14.00 -15.92 -7.00
CA ASP A 127 12.77 -16.57 -6.53
C ASP A 127 11.66 -15.55 -6.25
N SER A 128 12.00 -14.35 -5.78
CA SER A 128 11.04 -13.24 -5.61
C SER A 128 10.34 -12.92 -6.93
N PHE A 129 11.10 -12.83 -8.02
CA PHE A 129 10.53 -12.62 -9.36
C PHE A 129 9.60 -13.77 -9.75
N LYS A 130 10.00 -15.03 -9.50
CA LYS A 130 9.17 -16.22 -9.77
C LYS A 130 7.88 -16.21 -8.95
N GLN A 131 7.95 -15.89 -7.66
CA GLN A 131 6.76 -15.81 -6.80
C GLN A 131 5.80 -14.69 -7.23
N ILE A 132 6.33 -13.57 -7.73
CA ILE A 132 5.52 -12.45 -8.20
C ILE A 132 4.85 -12.75 -9.54
N THR A 133 5.58 -13.32 -10.49
CA THR A 133 5.11 -13.55 -11.87
C THR A 133 4.39 -14.89 -12.05
N GLY A 134 4.63 -15.86 -11.16
CA GLY A 134 4.19 -17.24 -11.32
C GLY A 134 5.00 -18.01 -12.38
N LEU A 135 6.07 -17.43 -12.92
CA LEU A 135 6.91 -18.06 -13.94
C LEU A 135 7.86 -19.07 -13.32
N THR A 136 8.14 -20.13 -14.07
CA THR A 136 9.07 -21.20 -13.69
C THR A 136 10.12 -21.38 -14.78
N GLY A 137 11.36 -21.63 -14.39
CA GLY A 137 12.47 -21.86 -15.30
C GLY A 137 13.72 -21.10 -14.88
N ARG A 138 14.71 -21.05 -15.79
CA ARG A 138 15.95 -20.30 -15.59
C ARG A 138 15.72 -18.84 -15.96
N ILE A 139 15.95 -17.96 -15.01
CA ILE A 139 15.80 -16.52 -15.20
C ILE A 139 17.17 -15.88 -15.33
N GLU A 140 17.28 -14.93 -16.26
CA GLU A 140 18.43 -14.06 -16.39
C GLU A 140 17.99 -12.61 -16.26
N ILE A 141 18.64 -11.86 -15.34
CA ILE A 141 18.43 -10.42 -15.19
C ILE A 141 19.56 -9.72 -15.91
N VAL A 142 19.24 -9.08 -17.04
CA VAL A 142 20.18 -8.37 -17.89
C VAL A 142 20.07 -6.88 -17.60
N GLU A 143 21.09 -6.31 -16.97
CA GLU A 143 21.22 -4.86 -16.80
C GLU A 143 21.19 -4.17 -18.17
N GLY A 144 20.43 -3.09 -18.34
CA GLY A 144 20.43 -2.45 -19.66
C GLY A 144 19.44 -1.35 -20.00
N LEU A 145 18.79 -0.68 -19.05
CA LEU A 145 18.03 0.54 -19.36
C LEU A 145 18.33 1.59 -18.27
N GLN A 146 19.26 2.50 -18.58
CA GLN A 146 19.45 3.76 -17.85
C GLN A 146 18.58 4.85 -18.47
#